data_AF-A0A528D6L8-F1
#
_entry.id   AF-A0A528D6L8-F1
#
_cell.length_a   1.000
_cell.length_b   1.000
_cell.length_c   1.000
_cell.angle_alpha   90.00
_cell.angle_beta   90.00
_cell.angle_gamma   90.00
#
_symmetry.space_group_name_H-M   'P 1'
#
loop_
_entity.id
_entity.type
_entity.pdbx_description
1 polymer ?
#
loop_
_entity_poly.entity_id
_entity_poly.type
_entity_poly.pdbx_seq_one_letter_code
_entity_poly.pdbx_strand_id
1 'polypeptide(L)' 'CRRRGIDGIGNWTFFLAFSFFRLAAICQGVYRRALDGNASNPEKAKTYGQAVKLLAALAVDLIDRKS' A
#
# COMPACT_ATOMS: atom_id res chain seq x y z
N CYS A 1 8.80 -2.78 -20.09
CA CYS A 1 8.24 -3.03 -21.44
C CYS A 1 9.31 -3.52 -22.43
N ARG A 2 10.26 -2.68 -22.84
CA ARG A 2 11.32 -2.98 -23.83
C ARG A 2 12.04 -4.34 -23.70
N ARG A 3 12.57 -4.68 -22.52
CA ARG A 3 13.27 -5.97 -22.29
C ARG A 3 12.39 -7.22 -22.39
N ARG A 4 11.06 -7.06 -22.37
CA ARG A 4 10.07 -8.15 -22.35
C ARG A 4 9.27 -8.22 -23.66
N GLY A 5 9.57 -7.37 -24.64
CA GLY A 5 8.83 -7.32 -25.91
C GLY A 5 7.35 -6.92 -25.77
N ILE A 6 6.96 -6.30 -24.65
CA ILE A 6 5.60 -5.80 -24.44
C ILE A 6 5.53 -4.31 -24.78
N ASP A 7 4.44 -3.90 -25.40
CA ASP A 7 4.26 -2.56 -25.97
C ASP A 7 4.04 -1.48 -24.88
N GLY A 8 3.33 -1.83 -23.82
CA GLY A 8 3.02 -0.95 -22.70
C GLY A 8 2.32 -1.71 -21.58
N ILE A 9 2.04 -1.03 -20.47
CA ILE A 9 1.17 -1.56 -19.41
C ILE A 9 -0.12 -0.74 -19.46
N GLY A 10 -1.19 -1.36 -19.96
CA GLY A 10 -2.53 -0.78 -19.91
C GLY A 10 -2.97 -0.59 -18.46
N ASN A 11 -3.82 0.41 -18.23
CA ASN A 11 -4.39 0.71 -16.92
C ASN A 11 -3.36 0.82 -15.77
N TRP A 12 -2.21 1.46 -16.04
CA TRP A 12 -1.12 1.62 -15.07
C TRP A 12 -1.58 2.18 -13.71
N THR A 13 -2.56 3.08 -13.73
CA THR A 13 -3.19 3.67 -12.54
C THR A 13 -3.80 2.60 -11.64
N PHE A 14 -4.53 1.64 -12.18
CA PHE A 14 -5.09 0.53 -11.40
C PHE A 14 -4.00 -0.27 -10.69
N PHE A 15 -2.94 -0.65 -11.40
CA PHE A 15 -1.86 -1.45 -10.81
C PHE A 15 -1.12 -0.71 -9.70
N LEU A 16 -0.93 0.60 -9.86
CA LEU A 16 -0.27 1.42 -8.87
C LEU A 16 -1.17 1.66 -7.64
N ALA A 17 -2.46 1.98 -7.84
CA ALA A 17 -3.43 2.10 -6.74
C ALA A 17 -3.57 0.78 -5.96
N PHE A 18 -3.70 -0.34 -6.68
CA PHE A 18 -3.72 -1.68 -6.09
C PHE A 18 -2.46 -1.95 -5.25
N SER A 19 -1.28 -1.57 -5.75
CA SER A 19 -0.02 -1.77 -5.02
C SER A 19 0.03 -0.96 -3.72
N PHE A 20 -0.48 0.27 -3.72
CA PHE A 20 -0.60 1.08 -2.50
C PHE A 20 -1.57 0.47 -1.50
N PHE A 21 -2.77 0.04 -1.93
CA PHE A 21 -3.72 -0.64 -1.04
C PHE A 21 -3.16 -1.95 -0.48
N ARG A 22 -2.47 -2.74 -1.31
CA ARG A 22 -1.80 -3.97 -0.86
C ARG A 22 -0.77 -3.66 0.22
N LEU A 23 0.06 -2.62 0.04
CA LEU A 23 1.03 -2.23 1.06
C LEU A 23 0.35 -1.71 2.33
N ALA A 24 -0.73 -0.93 2.20
CA ALA A 24 -1.54 -0.47 3.33
C ALA A 24 -2.10 -1.66 4.13
N ALA A 25 -2.63 -2.70 3.47
CA ALA A 25 -3.13 -3.90 4.13
C ALA A 25 -2.03 -4.66 4.90
N ILE A 26 -0.82 -4.75 4.33
CA ILE A 26 0.34 -5.36 5.01
C ILE A 26 0.70 -4.55 6.27
N CYS A 27 0.82 -3.23 6.15
CA CYS A 27 1.10 -2.33 7.27
C CYS A 27 0.01 -2.43 8.34
N GLN A 28 -1.26 -2.54 7.95
CA GLN A 28 -2.38 -2.68 8.87
C GLN A 28 -2.31 -4.00 9.63
N GLY A 29 -1.93 -5.10 8.97
CA GLY A 29 -1.71 -6.39 9.65
C GLY A 29 -0.56 -6.34 10.68
N VAL A 30 0.52 -5.61 10.37
CA VAL A 30 1.63 -5.37 11.32
C VAL A 30 1.16 -4.53 12.51
N TYR A 31 0.45 -3.43 12.24
CA TYR A 31 -0.12 -2.57 13.26
C TYR A 31 -1.08 -3.33 14.18
N ARG A 32 -1.99 -4.13 13.59
CA ARG A 32 -2.94 -4.95 14.35
C ARG A 32 -2.24 -5.94 15.28
N ARG A 33 -1.24 -6.66 14.79
CA ARG A 33 -0.42 -7.55 15.64
C ARG A 33 0.26 -6.81 16.78
N ALA A 34 0.66 -5.55 16.59
CA ALA A 34 1.21 -4.72 17.66
C ALA A 34 0.19 -4.40 18.75
N LEU A 35 -1.05 -4.07 18.34
CA LEU A 35 -2.16 -3.82 19.27
C LEU A 35 -2.55 -5.07 20.04
N ASP A 36 -2.54 -6.23 19.37
CA ASP A 36 -2.85 -7.52 19.98
C ASP A 36 -1.67 -8.08 20.82
N GLY A 37 -0.57 -7.33 20.98
CA GLY A 37 0.60 -7.75 21.77
C GLY A 37 1.47 -8.85 21.14
N ASN A 38 1.25 -9.16 19.86
CA ASN A 38 1.89 -10.24 19.11
C ASN A 38 2.84 -9.74 18.02
N ALA A 39 3.55 -8.63 18.28
CA ALA A 39 4.59 -8.10 17.40
C ALA A 39 5.96 -8.25 18.05
N SER A 40 6.95 -8.68 17.27
CA SER A 40 8.34 -8.83 17.75
C SER A 40 9.01 -7.49 18.13
N ASN A 41 8.56 -6.38 17.55
CA ASN A 41 8.92 -5.02 17.95
C ASN A 41 7.65 -4.15 17.98
N PRO A 42 6.93 -4.10 19.13
CA PRO A 42 5.66 -3.40 19.25
C PRO A 42 5.77 -1.90 18.97
N GLU A 43 6.82 -1.24 19.45
CA GLU A 43 7.00 0.21 19.30
C GLU A 43 7.17 0.60 17.83
N LYS A 44 8.01 -0.12 17.09
CA LYS A 44 8.14 0.08 15.65
C LYS A 44 6.87 -0.33 14.91
N ALA A 45 6.21 -1.41 15.30
CA ALA A 45 5.01 -1.89 14.63
C ALA A 45 3.80 -0.93 14.79
N LYS A 46 3.71 -0.21 15.92
CA LYS A 46 2.70 0.83 16.14
C LYS A 46 2.80 2.00 15.15
N THR A 47 4.01 2.36 14.72
CA THR A 47 4.19 3.48 13.77
C THR A 47 3.60 3.20 12.39
N TYR A 48 3.43 1.92 12.02
CA TYR A 48 2.84 1.53 10.74
C TYR A 48 1.37 1.95 10.60
N GLY A 49 0.65 2.23 11.70
CA GLY A 49 -0.72 2.76 11.62
C GLY A 49 -0.79 4.10 10.87
N GLN A 50 0.25 4.93 10.93
CA GLN A 50 0.34 6.17 10.13
C GLN A 50 0.59 5.86 8.65
N ALA A 51 1.43 4.87 8.35
CA ALA A 51 1.70 4.45 6.98
C ALA A 51 0.44 3.92 6.29
N VAL A 52 -0.45 3.21 7.00
CA VAL A 52 -1.73 2.74 6.46
C VAL A 52 -2.56 3.89 5.90
N LYS A 53 -2.73 4.97 6.68
CA LYS A 53 -3.51 6.14 6.27
C LYS A 53 -2.90 6.83 5.05
N LEU A 54 -1.58 7.03 5.06
CA LEU A 54 -0.86 7.65 3.95
C LEU A 54 -1.00 6.84 2.66
N LEU A 55 -0.76 5.52 2.72
CA LEU A 55 -0.81 4.65 1.56
C LEU A 55 -2.22 4.54 0.97
N ALA A 56 -3.24 4.45 1.82
CA ALA A 56 -4.64 4.45 1.37
C ALA A 56 -5.01 5.79 0.70
N ALA A 57 -4.59 6.93 1.28
CA ALA A 57 -4.84 8.24 0.69
C ALA A 57 -4.16 8.42 -0.67
N LEU A 58 -2.91 7.99 -0.81
CA LEU A 58 -2.20 8.02 -2.10
C LEU A 58 -2.88 7.15 -3.17
N ALA A 59 -3.44 6.01 -2.77
CA ALA A 59 -4.18 5.15 -3.69
C ALA A 59 -5.46 5.84 -4.20
N VAL A 60 -6.21 6.48 -3.31
CA VAL A 60 -7.44 7.23 -3.64
C VAL A 60 -7.13 8.43 -4.54
N ASP A 61 -6.14 9.25 -4.16
CA ASP A 61 -5.69 10.39 -4.95
C ASP A 61 -5.27 9.97 -6.38
N LEU A 62 -4.62 8.82 -6.52
CA LEU A 62 -4.25 8.29 -7.84
C LEU A 62 -5.46 7.87 -8.68
N ILE A 63 -6.50 7.33 -8.05
CA ILE A 63 -7.76 6.96 -8.72
C ILE A 63 -8.49 8.23 -9.16
N ASP A 64 -8.63 9.20 -8.27
CA ASP A 64 -9.41 10.43 -8.48
C ASP A 64 -8.78 11.35 -9.53
N ARG A 65 -7.44 11.41 -9.61
CA ARG A 65 -6.72 12.20 -10.62
C ARG A 65 -6.91 11.71 -12.06
N LYS A 66 -7.50 10.54 -12.27
CA LYS A 66 -7.75 9.95 -13.59
C LYS A 66 -9.24 9.84 -13.95
N SER A 67 -10.14 10.44 -13.16
CA SER A 67 -11.55 10.58 -13.53
C SER A 67 -11.81 11.78 -14.42
#